data_AF-A0A6C0D251-F1
#
_entry.id   AF-A0A6C0D251-F1
#
_cell.length_a   1.000
_cell.length_b   1.000
_cell.length_c   1.000
_cell.angle_alpha   90.00
_cell.angle_beta   90.00
_cell.angle_gamma   90.00
#
_symmetry.space_group_name_H-M   'P 1'
#
loop_
_entity.id
_entity.type
_entity.pdbx_description
1 polymer ?
#
loop_
_entity_poly.entity_id
_entity_poly.type
_entity_poly.pdbx_seq_one_letter_code
_entity_poly.pdbx_strand_id
1 'polypeptide(L)'
;MKAVYRTNNNAMNNIKHDRMDYHVTEQDLLEYEGLSIFNSEHLKYLRWSDEDESFRILNYFEIPKNNHNNPNNHNDEGVEIPTTLSVEEEIKLRKVRGWIYFKESKKLLNQSMPYPVEWDTEETVDIPSWMTDASTLSFLSMEGTLLRMFYHNEKWYLSTNKKLDAFQSRWSSRFTFGNMFTHALGGIFKDSVDNNRLSSFGESLDKSRIYAFLIRSNQENRVVCRSPSHTSPKNKIIYLGWWNKEQQFSFSVQEDDDQSSTMSSLKELSLPSMSPYVFKDGDKEKLFEWIENNVNIWEHQGLLFFNTSTMQTVRIVPKEYRYFSTLRGNHPNLFLRYFEIRQKKEDVVRFCELYEKQAHIFDDYEHALFQAAKQLGQMYVYRYIKDKYMTLPKEEYYLLKKCHEWYLQDRAKNRVHTRTILELLNGESPIVLFRLSRKYLPTRNPNPNERHLQGHNAFPVLNNNNNNNNLCTSPSFPTHSGKSYADMLLSVNSSPTKVEEQVVIAESKQEVDNTHEEKEYI
;
A
#
# COMPACT_ATOMS: atom_id res chain seq x y z
N MET A 1 -30.54 39.26 -38.49
CA MET A 1 -31.17 39.02 -37.18
C MET A 1 -30.67 37.68 -36.64
N LYS A 2 -29.94 37.75 -35.51
CA LYS A 2 -29.55 36.71 -34.53
C LYS A 2 -29.47 35.24 -34.99
N ALA A 3 -28.25 34.72 -35.10
CA ALA A 3 -27.92 33.33 -34.80
C ALA A 3 -26.90 33.31 -33.66
N VAL A 4 -27.24 32.55 -32.62
CA VAL A 4 -26.61 32.47 -31.30
C VAL A 4 -25.41 31.53 -31.35
N TYR A 5 -24.22 32.02 -31.02
CA TYR A 5 -23.06 31.19 -30.70
C TYR A 5 -23.21 30.63 -29.28
N ARG A 6 -23.29 29.30 -29.15
CA ARG A 6 -23.00 28.57 -27.91
C ARG A 6 -21.61 27.94 -28.07
N THR A 7 -20.62 28.44 -27.34
CA THR A 7 -19.30 27.82 -27.21
C THR A 7 -19.33 26.76 -26.10
N ASN A 8 -18.86 25.56 -26.44
CA ASN A 8 -18.65 24.43 -25.53
C ASN A 8 -17.40 24.66 -24.68
N ASN A 9 -17.57 24.88 -23.37
CA ASN A 9 -16.48 25.09 -22.40
C ASN A 9 -16.12 23.85 -21.55
N ASN A 10 -16.58 22.64 -21.91
CA ASN A 10 -16.45 21.45 -21.03
C ASN A 10 -15.40 20.41 -21.44
N ALA A 11 -14.50 20.70 -22.39
CA ALA A 11 -13.55 19.68 -22.90
C ALA A 11 -12.08 19.86 -22.50
N MET A 12 -11.71 20.92 -21.77
CA MET A 12 -10.28 21.26 -21.55
C MET A 12 -9.66 20.86 -20.20
N ASN A 13 -10.41 20.29 -19.25
CA ASN A 13 -9.93 20.11 -17.85
C ASN A 13 -9.47 18.68 -17.47
N ASN A 14 -9.13 17.81 -18.43
CA ASN A 14 -8.70 16.43 -18.11
C ASN A 14 -7.31 16.05 -18.63
N ILE A 15 -6.41 17.03 -18.80
CA ILE A 15 -4.98 16.70 -18.87
C ILE A 15 -4.57 16.39 -17.43
N LYS A 16 -4.52 15.10 -17.08
CA LYS A 16 -3.79 14.66 -15.89
C LYS A 16 -2.34 15.02 -16.15
N HIS A 17 -1.88 16.12 -15.55
CA HIS A 17 -0.45 16.36 -15.41
C HIS A 17 0.09 15.17 -14.61
N ASP A 18 0.78 14.25 -15.29
CA ASP A 18 1.52 13.20 -14.62
C ASP A 18 2.49 13.91 -13.69
N ARG A 19 2.37 13.62 -12.38
CA ARG A 19 3.30 14.15 -11.39
C ARG A 19 4.69 13.73 -11.78
N MET A 20 5.53 14.71 -12.08
CA MET A 20 6.95 14.50 -12.22
C MET A 20 7.59 14.77 -10.87
N ASP A 21 8.22 13.73 -10.33
CA ASP A 21 9.13 13.88 -9.20
C ASP A 21 10.52 14.24 -9.76
N TYR A 22 11.15 15.26 -9.18
CA TYR A 22 12.47 15.75 -9.61
C TYR A 22 13.49 15.60 -8.49
N HIS A 23 14.75 15.34 -8.85
CA HIS A 23 15.85 15.40 -7.89
C HIS A 23 16.08 16.85 -7.43
N VAL A 24 16.36 17.03 -6.15
CA VAL A 24 16.82 18.30 -5.61
C VAL A 24 18.25 18.53 -6.09
N THR A 25 18.56 19.75 -6.50
CA THR A 25 19.88 20.17 -7.01
C THR A 25 20.66 20.96 -5.95
N GLU A 26 21.96 21.14 -6.15
CA GLU A 26 22.76 22.01 -5.28
C GLU A 26 22.26 23.46 -5.30
N GLN A 27 21.80 23.93 -6.48
CA GLN A 27 21.22 25.25 -6.63
C GLN A 27 19.95 25.41 -5.75
N ASP A 28 19.11 24.38 -5.66
CA ASP A 28 17.94 24.41 -4.79
C ASP A 28 18.32 24.59 -3.30
N LEU A 29 19.46 24.03 -2.85
CA LEU A 29 19.94 24.20 -1.47
C LEU A 29 20.28 25.65 -1.14
N LEU A 30 20.71 26.42 -2.15
CA LEU A 30 21.05 27.83 -2.03
C LEU A 30 19.81 28.73 -2.11
N GLU A 31 18.84 28.35 -2.96
CA GLU A 31 17.68 29.19 -3.26
C GLU A 31 16.52 29.02 -2.28
N TYR A 32 16.29 27.80 -1.77
CA TYR A 32 15.12 27.52 -0.94
C TYR A 32 15.41 27.70 0.54
N GLU A 33 14.49 28.38 1.22
CA GLU A 33 14.59 28.67 2.64
C GLU A 33 14.73 27.39 3.48
N GLY A 34 15.71 27.38 4.37
CA GLY A 34 15.95 26.26 5.30
C GLY A 34 16.65 25.04 4.70
N LEU A 35 16.99 25.04 3.40
CA LEU A 35 17.71 23.91 2.78
C LEU A 35 19.24 24.02 2.82
N SER A 36 19.79 25.17 3.19
CA SER A 36 21.23 25.38 3.35
C SER A 36 21.89 24.50 4.41
N ILE A 37 21.07 23.84 5.26
CA ILE A 37 21.56 22.86 6.22
C ILE A 37 22.01 21.55 5.57
N PHE A 38 21.63 21.28 4.31
CA PHE A 38 22.02 20.06 3.60
C PHE A 38 23.26 20.29 2.74
N ASN A 39 23.96 19.20 2.42
CA ASN A 39 25.11 19.19 1.51
C ASN A 39 24.80 18.31 0.28
N SER A 40 25.72 18.23 -0.67
CA SER A 40 25.55 17.46 -1.91
C SER A 40 25.24 15.98 -1.68
N GLU A 41 25.79 15.35 -0.64
CA GLU A 41 25.51 13.94 -0.29
C GLU A 41 24.05 13.70 0.10
N HIS A 42 23.37 14.72 0.64
CA HIS A 42 21.97 14.61 1.03
C HIS A 42 21.01 14.63 -0.17
N LEU A 43 21.42 15.20 -1.32
CA LEU A 43 20.56 15.40 -2.47
C LEU A 43 20.00 14.10 -3.05
N LYS A 44 20.75 13.00 -2.96
CA LYS A 44 20.31 11.67 -3.44
C LYS A 44 19.04 11.19 -2.73
N TYR A 45 18.74 11.69 -1.53
CA TYR A 45 17.59 11.33 -0.71
C TYR A 45 16.39 12.30 -0.84
N LEU A 46 16.56 13.43 -1.52
CA LEU A 46 15.54 14.46 -1.58
C LEU A 46 14.90 14.52 -2.96
N ARG A 47 13.56 14.66 -3.03
CA ARG A 47 12.86 14.94 -4.28
C ARG A 47 11.82 16.04 -4.11
N TRP A 48 11.64 16.81 -5.17
CA TRP A 48 10.50 17.69 -5.36
C TRP A 48 9.33 16.94 -5.94
N SER A 49 8.13 17.19 -5.42
CA SER A 49 6.86 16.84 -6.05
C SER A 49 6.09 18.12 -6.35
N ASP A 50 5.81 18.35 -7.63
CA ASP A 50 4.99 19.48 -8.08
C ASP A 50 3.51 19.15 -7.87
N GLU A 51 2.83 19.98 -7.08
CA GLU A 51 1.43 19.76 -6.72
C GLU A 51 0.49 20.55 -7.62
N ASP A 52 0.81 21.83 -7.84
CA ASP A 52 0.14 22.73 -8.77
C ASP A 52 1.15 23.79 -9.28
N GLU A 53 0.66 24.85 -9.91
CA GLU A 53 1.49 25.94 -10.44
C GLU A 53 2.19 26.77 -9.34
N SER A 54 1.67 26.74 -8.12
CA SER A 54 2.09 27.61 -7.01
C SER A 54 2.95 26.89 -5.98
N PHE A 55 2.76 25.60 -5.76
CA PHE A 55 3.37 24.87 -4.65
C PHE A 55 4.25 23.69 -5.09
N ARG A 56 5.31 23.48 -4.30
CA ARG A 56 6.14 22.28 -4.32
C ARG A 56 6.17 21.63 -2.95
N ILE A 57 6.23 20.31 -2.94
CA ILE A 57 6.48 19.53 -1.73
C ILE A 57 7.86 18.91 -1.81
N LEU A 58 8.67 19.17 -0.79
CA LEU A 58 9.94 18.48 -0.58
C LEU A 58 9.66 17.18 0.17
N ASN A 59 10.19 16.08 -0.36
CA ASN A 59 10.04 14.76 0.23
C ASN A 59 11.41 14.10 0.44
N TYR A 60 11.55 13.45 1.59
CA TYR A 60 12.63 12.49 1.86
C TYR A 60 12.22 11.11 1.33
N PHE A 61 13.14 10.48 0.60
CA PHE A 61 13.04 9.11 0.11
C PHE A 61 14.10 8.28 0.83
N GLU A 62 13.61 7.34 1.64
CA GLU A 62 14.44 6.36 2.31
C GLU A 62 15.14 5.52 1.24
N ILE A 63 16.48 5.46 1.29
CA ILE A 63 17.20 4.43 0.54
C ILE A 63 16.72 3.11 1.13
N PRO A 64 16.28 2.14 0.29
CA PRO A 64 15.95 0.82 0.77
C PRO A 64 17.11 0.34 1.65
N LYS A 65 16.89 0.19 2.96
CA LYS A 65 17.87 -0.50 3.81
C LYS A 65 18.16 -1.81 3.08
N ASN A 66 19.42 -2.09 2.79
CA ASN A 66 19.83 -3.34 2.15
C ASN A 66 19.29 -4.49 3.01
N ASN A 67 18.08 -4.94 2.72
CA ASN A 67 17.52 -6.16 3.26
C ASN A 67 18.32 -7.24 2.56
N HIS A 68 19.48 -7.57 3.12
CA HIS A 68 20.35 -8.66 2.68
C HIS A 68 19.63 -10.02 2.62
N ASN A 69 18.36 -10.08 3.05
CA ASN A 69 17.52 -11.27 3.08
C ASN A 69 16.39 -11.28 2.03
N ASN A 70 16.41 -10.44 0.98
CA ASN A 70 15.49 -10.62 -0.15
C ASN A 70 16.19 -11.32 -1.34
N PRO A 71 16.22 -12.67 -1.37
CA PRO A 71 16.92 -13.45 -2.39
C PRO A 71 16.34 -13.30 -3.81
N ASN A 72 15.22 -12.58 -4.00
CA ASN A 72 14.54 -12.49 -5.29
C ASN A 72 14.90 -11.23 -6.10
N ASN A 73 15.77 -10.35 -5.61
CA ASN A 73 16.16 -9.14 -6.35
C ASN A 73 17.42 -9.41 -7.20
N HIS A 74 17.25 -10.24 -8.24
CA HIS A 74 18.38 -10.79 -9.01
C HIS A 74 18.91 -9.91 -10.16
N ASN A 75 18.46 -8.66 -10.34
CA ASN A 75 18.73 -7.91 -11.59
C ASN A 75 19.29 -6.48 -11.47
N ASP A 76 19.74 -6.00 -10.31
CA ASP A 76 20.47 -4.72 -10.24
C ASP A 76 21.97 -4.97 -10.03
N GLU A 77 22.67 -5.19 -11.14
CA GLU A 77 24.13 -5.23 -11.17
C GLU A 77 24.69 -3.82 -10.93
N GLY A 78 25.39 -3.62 -9.80
CA GLY A 78 26.59 -2.78 -9.78
C GLY A 78 26.52 -1.34 -9.24
N VAL A 79 25.45 -0.91 -8.56
CA VAL A 79 25.53 0.34 -7.79
C VAL A 79 25.96 0.00 -6.36
N GLU A 80 27.25 0.15 -6.07
CA GLU A 80 27.72 0.24 -4.68
C GLU A 80 27.00 1.43 -4.03
N ILE A 81 26.00 1.15 -3.20
CA ILE A 81 25.30 2.18 -2.43
C ILE A 81 26.30 2.66 -1.37
N PRO A 82 26.87 3.88 -1.48
CA PRO A 82 27.92 4.32 -0.59
C PRO A 82 27.35 4.67 0.79
N THR A 83 28.13 4.31 1.82
CA THR A 83 28.12 4.78 3.23
C THR A 83 26.78 4.97 3.92
N THR A 84 26.55 4.17 4.97
CA THR A 84 25.46 4.36 5.94
C THR A 84 25.53 5.76 6.54
N LEU A 85 24.49 6.58 6.32
CA LEU A 85 24.30 7.86 7.04
C LEU A 85 24.37 7.63 8.55
N SER A 86 24.85 8.62 9.31
CA SER A 86 24.69 8.57 10.76
C SER A 86 23.20 8.69 11.13
N VAL A 87 22.83 8.25 12.34
CA VAL A 87 21.45 8.36 12.85
C VAL A 87 21.01 9.83 12.89
N GLU A 88 21.92 10.75 13.23
CA GLU A 88 21.66 12.19 13.27
C GLU A 88 21.38 12.77 11.88
N GLU A 89 22.15 12.35 10.86
CA GLU A 89 21.94 12.75 9.47
C GLU A 89 20.61 12.22 8.94
N GLU A 90 20.26 10.98 9.27
CA GLU A 90 18.97 10.38 8.91
C GLU A 90 17.81 11.13 9.57
N ILE A 91 17.91 11.43 10.86
CA ILE A 91 16.92 12.26 11.58
C ILE A 91 16.75 13.60 10.88
N LYS A 92 17.86 14.26 10.50
CA LYS A 92 17.85 15.55 9.82
C LYS A 92 17.14 15.49 8.47
N LEU A 93 17.39 14.47 7.66
CA LEU A 93 16.69 14.24 6.39
C LEU A 93 15.20 13.95 6.58
N ARG A 94 14.83 13.16 7.60
CA ARG A 94 13.43 12.83 7.88
C ARG A 94 12.60 14.05 8.30
N LYS A 95 13.23 15.09 8.85
CA LYS A 95 12.54 16.35 9.23
C LYS A 95 11.93 17.07 8.04
N VAL A 96 12.51 16.97 6.84
CA VAL A 96 12.03 17.72 5.67
C VAL A 96 10.88 17.06 4.93
N ARG A 97 10.49 15.84 5.33
CA ARG A 97 9.45 15.08 4.64
C ARG A 97 8.13 15.83 4.67
N GLY A 98 7.69 16.26 3.50
CA GLY A 98 6.42 16.94 3.28
C GLY A 98 6.47 18.43 3.54
N TRP A 99 7.65 19.06 3.57
CA TRP A 99 7.76 20.52 3.61
C TRP A 99 7.15 21.14 2.34
N ILE A 100 6.37 22.20 2.48
CA ILE A 100 5.65 22.85 1.39
C ILE A 100 6.27 24.22 1.13
N TYR A 101 6.62 24.49 -0.12
CA TYR A 101 7.23 25.72 -0.58
C TYR A 101 6.38 26.45 -1.61
N PHE A 102 6.44 27.78 -1.60
CA PHE A 102 5.90 28.58 -2.70
C PHE A 102 6.93 28.65 -3.84
N LYS A 103 6.54 28.24 -5.04
CA LYS A 103 7.43 28.07 -6.20
C LYS A 103 8.14 29.35 -6.62
N GLU A 104 7.43 30.48 -6.59
CA GLU A 104 7.96 31.77 -7.05
C GLU A 104 8.92 32.37 -6.01
N SER A 105 8.49 32.46 -4.76
CA SER A 105 9.30 33.11 -3.71
C SER A 105 10.37 32.22 -3.08
N LYS A 106 10.31 30.90 -3.32
CA LYS A 106 11.18 29.88 -2.68
C LYS A 106 11.07 29.82 -1.14
N LYS A 107 10.09 30.51 -0.57
CA LYS A 107 9.84 30.54 0.88
C LYS A 107 9.13 29.28 1.36
N LEU A 108 9.51 28.87 2.57
CA LEU A 108 8.90 27.73 3.25
C LEU A 108 7.54 28.16 3.81
N LEU A 109 6.48 27.51 3.33
CA LEU A 109 5.11 27.81 3.76
C LEU A 109 4.68 26.92 4.93
N ASN A 110 5.06 25.64 4.91
CA ASN A 110 4.59 24.66 5.88
C ASN A 110 5.68 23.60 6.14
N GLN A 111 6.16 23.54 7.38
CA GLN A 111 6.98 22.43 7.87
C GLN A 111 6.09 21.27 8.29
N SER A 112 6.49 20.05 7.98
CA SER A 112 5.80 18.86 8.50
C SER A 112 6.24 18.52 9.92
N MET A 113 5.41 17.78 10.64
CA MET A 113 5.97 16.91 11.68
C MET A 113 6.99 15.94 11.05
N PRO A 114 8.15 15.75 11.69
CA PRO A 114 9.17 14.82 11.22
C PRO A 114 8.65 13.39 11.12
N TYR A 115 9.20 12.67 10.16
CA TYR A 115 8.92 11.24 10.03
C TYR A 115 9.73 10.48 11.08
N PRO A 116 9.09 9.66 11.94
CA PRO A 116 9.82 8.97 12.99
C PRO A 116 10.87 8.03 12.41
N VAL A 117 12.02 7.99 13.08
CA VAL A 117 12.91 6.83 12.98
C VAL A 117 12.21 5.68 13.67
N GLU A 118 12.18 4.50 13.04
CA GLU A 118 11.51 3.32 13.59
C GLU A 118 12.56 2.28 13.95
N TRP A 119 12.52 1.83 15.21
CA TRP A 119 13.30 0.72 15.74
C TRP A 119 12.35 -0.37 16.21
N ASP A 120 12.77 -1.62 16.12
CA ASP A 120 12.13 -2.69 16.87
C ASP A 120 12.90 -3.00 18.16
N THR A 121 12.30 -3.83 19.00
CA THR A 121 12.83 -4.26 20.29
C THR A 121 13.97 -5.27 20.20
N GLU A 122 14.34 -5.75 19.00
CA GLU A 122 15.51 -6.62 18.79
C GLU A 122 16.73 -5.83 18.28
N GLU A 123 16.55 -4.59 17.81
CA GLU A 123 17.64 -3.75 17.30
C GLU A 123 18.63 -3.31 18.41
N THR A 124 19.93 -3.49 18.13
CA THR A 124 21.02 -2.95 18.95
C THR A 124 21.29 -1.49 18.59
N VAL A 125 20.42 -0.60 19.04
CA VAL A 125 20.55 0.86 18.85
C VAL A 125 20.84 1.59 20.16
N ASP A 126 21.68 2.62 20.11
CA ASP A 126 21.88 3.53 21.23
C ASP A 126 20.67 4.44 21.35
N ILE A 127 20.07 4.51 22.54
CA ILE A 127 18.93 5.39 22.79
C ILE A 127 19.44 6.83 22.87
N PRO A 128 18.91 7.76 22.05
CA PRO A 128 19.29 9.16 22.10
C PRO A 128 18.98 9.77 23.46
N SER A 129 19.92 10.52 24.02
CA SER A 129 19.78 11.16 25.33
C SER A 129 18.56 12.07 25.42
N TRP A 130 18.20 12.75 24.32
CA TRP A 130 17.04 13.66 24.25
C TRP A 130 15.71 12.97 24.59
N MET A 131 15.63 11.64 24.48
CA MET A 131 14.40 10.90 24.83
C MET A 131 14.06 10.97 26.32
N THR A 132 15.01 11.38 27.16
CA THR A 132 14.79 11.59 28.61
C THR A 132 14.65 13.06 28.98
N ASP A 133 14.72 13.97 28.01
CA ASP A 133 14.52 15.40 28.23
C ASP A 133 13.12 15.70 28.76
N ALA A 134 12.99 16.75 29.58
CA ALA A 134 11.71 17.21 30.11
C ALA A 134 10.72 17.66 29.01
N SER A 135 11.22 18.01 27.82
CA SER A 135 10.40 18.36 26.64
C SER A 135 9.97 17.15 25.83
N THR A 136 10.40 15.94 26.19
CA THR A 136 10.00 14.72 25.49
C THR A 136 8.69 14.17 26.04
N LEU A 137 7.75 13.98 25.12
CA LEU A 137 6.48 13.31 25.36
C LEU A 137 6.54 11.89 24.81
N SER A 138 5.89 10.96 25.50
CA SER A 138 5.74 9.56 25.07
C SER A 138 4.26 9.20 24.88
N PHE A 139 3.95 8.64 23.72
CA PHE A 139 2.58 8.29 23.33
C PHE A 139 2.51 6.87 22.80
N LEU A 140 1.41 6.17 23.06
CA LEU A 140 1.12 4.93 22.33
C LEU A 140 0.97 5.28 20.84
N SER A 141 1.81 4.67 20.02
CA SER A 141 1.90 5.01 18.61
C SER A 141 0.71 4.41 17.85
N MET A 142 0.03 5.25 17.09
CA MET A 142 -1.20 4.88 16.39
C MET A 142 -0.93 4.71 14.90
N GLU A 143 -1.50 3.67 14.31
CA GLU A 143 -1.46 3.50 12.86
C GLU A 143 -2.46 4.44 12.16
N GLY A 144 -1.98 5.19 11.16
CA GLY A 144 -2.80 6.11 10.40
C GLY A 144 -1.98 6.95 9.41
N THR A 145 -2.62 8.02 8.92
CA THR A 145 -1.99 8.99 8.01
C THR A 145 -1.96 10.36 8.66
N LEU A 146 -0.77 10.97 8.67
CA LEU A 146 -0.61 12.35 9.13
C LEU A 146 -1.22 13.32 8.10
N LEU A 147 -2.09 14.18 8.60
CA LEU A 147 -2.71 15.27 7.88
C LEU A 147 -2.31 16.60 8.50
N ARG A 148 -2.13 17.61 7.66
CA ARG A 148 -1.83 18.97 8.09
C ARG A 148 -2.85 19.92 7.48
N MET A 149 -3.45 20.73 8.34
CA MET A 149 -4.41 21.75 7.93
C MET A 149 -3.81 23.13 8.14
N PHE A 150 -3.87 23.98 7.12
CA PHE A 150 -3.32 25.33 7.17
C PHE A 150 -4.08 26.27 6.24
N TYR A 151 -4.13 27.55 6.61
CA TYR A 151 -4.81 28.58 5.81
C TYR A 151 -3.81 29.31 4.91
N HIS A 152 -4.13 29.53 3.65
CA HIS A 152 -3.30 30.34 2.75
C HIS A 152 -4.16 30.87 1.60
N ASN A 153 -3.91 32.11 1.16
CA ASN A 153 -4.66 32.76 0.08
C ASN A 153 -6.17 32.55 0.17
N GLU A 154 -6.73 32.89 1.32
CA GLU A 154 -8.18 32.81 1.61
C GLU A 154 -8.79 31.40 1.58
N LYS A 155 -7.94 30.36 1.66
CA LYS A 155 -8.38 28.97 1.57
C LYS A 155 -7.71 28.09 2.63
N TRP A 156 -8.49 27.17 3.18
CA TRP A 156 -7.98 26.07 3.98
C TRP A 156 -7.49 24.92 3.09
N TYR A 157 -6.25 24.50 3.33
CA TYR A 157 -5.64 23.34 2.71
C TYR A 157 -5.60 22.20 3.71
N LEU A 158 -5.89 20.98 3.24
CA LEU A 158 -5.72 19.74 4.00
C LEU A 158 -4.76 18.85 3.22
N SER A 159 -3.54 18.71 3.72
CA SER A 159 -2.45 18.02 3.04
C SER A 159 -2.04 16.73 3.75
N THR A 160 -1.51 15.79 2.99
CA THR A 160 -0.69 14.67 3.50
C THR A 160 0.77 15.00 3.32
N ASN A 161 1.69 14.20 3.88
CA ASN A 161 3.13 14.41 3.65
C ASN A 161 3.54 14.41 2.18
N LYS A 162 2.81 13.73 1.29
CA LYS A 162 3.16 13.60 -0.13
C LYS A 162 2.24 14.37 -1.09
N LYS A 163 1.15 14.96 -0.59
CA LYS A 163 0.15 15.64 -1.43
C LYS A 163 -0.40 16.87 -0.73
N LEU A 164 -0.51 17.98 -1.44
CA LEU A 164 -1.12 19.21 -0.97
C LEU A 164 -2.63 19.01 -0.75
N ASP A 165 -3.27 18.23 -1.61
CA ASP A 165 -4.69 17.89 -1.52
C ASP A 165 -4.89 16.43 -1.02
N ALA A 166 -5.32 16.30 0.24
CA ALA A 166 -5.67 15.03 0.85
C ALA A 166 -6.90 14.36 0.21
N PHE A 167 -7.75 15.09 -0.52
CA PHE A 167 -8.89 14.53 -1.27
C PHE A 167 -8.46 13.84 -2.56
N GLN A 168 -7.19 13.98 -2.97
CA GLN A 168 -6.57 13.22 -4.04
C GLN A 168 -5.58 12.17 -3.52
N SER A 169 -5.48 12.03 -2.20
CA SER A 169 -4.53 11.14 -1.55
C SER A 169 -5.25 9.95 -0.92
N ARG A 170 -4.82 8.75 -1.27
CA ARG A 170 -5.33 7.49 -0.73
C ARG A 170 -4.25 6.42 -0.80
N TRP A 171 -4.33 5.45 0.09
CA TRP A 171 -3.55 4.22 0.04
C TRP A 171 -4.50 3.08 0.31
N SER A 172 -4.57 2.10 -0.62
CA SER A 172 -5.38 0.85 -0.61
C SER A 172 -6.91 0.96 -0.42
N SER A 173 -7.38 1.99 0.27
CA SER A 173 -8.78 2.34 0.52
C SER A 173 -9.42 3.05 -0.66
N ARG A 174 -10.73 2.82 -0.83
CA ARG A 174 -11.57 3.56 -1.79
C ARG A 174 -11.81 5.02 -1.43
N PHE A 175 -11.72 5.34 -0.15
CA PHE A 175 -11.84 6.69 0.36
C PHE A 175 -10.48 7.36 0.38
N THR A 176 -10.46 8.63 -0.03
CA THR A 176 -9.29 9.48 0.17
C THR A 176 -9.17 9.87 1.63
N PHE A 177 -7.96 10.25 2.05
CA PHE A 177 -7.73 10.69 3.42
C PHE A 177 -8.54 11.95 3.75
N GLY A 178 -8.74 12.83 2.77
CA GLY A 178 -9.65 13.97 2.89
C GLY A 178 -11.11 13.54 3.12
N ASN A 179 -11.61 12.55 2.37
CA ASN A 179 -12.96 12.01 2.62
C ASN A 179 -13.08 11.34 4.00
N MET A 180 -12.05 10.61 4.43
CA MET A 180 -12.04 9.99 5.76
C MET A 180 -12.08 11.05 6.86
N PHE A 181 -11.33 12.14 6.69
CA PHE A 181 -11.30 13.27 7.61
C PHE A 181 -12.68 13.96 7.70
N THR A 182 -13.27 14.37 6.59
CA THR A 182 -14.59 15.04 6.61
C THR A 182 -15.72 14.13 7.10
N HIS A 183 -15.64 12.84 6.83
CA HIS A 183 -16.59 11.86 7.36
C HIS A 183 -16.46 11.72 8.88
N ALA A 184 -15.24 11.66 9.41
CA ALA A 184 -15.01 11.59 10.85
C ALA A 184 -15.44 12.88 11.56
N LEU A 185 -15.16 14.07 10.98
CA LEU A 185 -15.68 15.34 11.50
C LEU A 185 -17.22 15.33 11.59
N GLY A 186 -17.92 14.84 10.57
CA GLY A 186 -19.39 14.76 10.62
C GLY A 186 -19.95 13.77 11.65
N GLY A 187 -19.15 12.80 12.10
CA GLY A 187 -19.52 11.93 13.21
C GLY A 187 -19.35 12.58 14.58
N ILE A 188 -18.53 13.64 14.66
CA ILE A 188 -18.24 14.42 15.87
C ILE A 188 -19.21 15.59 15.94
N PHE A 189 -19.23 16.41 14.89
CA PHE A 189 -20.09 17.59 14.75
C PHE A 189 -21.36 17.26 13.96
N LYS A 190 -22.44 16.93 14.67
CA LYS A 190 -23.72 16.49 14.09
C LYS A 190 -24.45 17.57 13.27
N ASP A 191 -24.05 18.84 13.40
CA ASP A 191 -24.85 19.99 12.96
C ASP A 191 -24.57 20.46 11.53
N SER A 192 -23.71 19.79 10.76
CA SER A 192 -23.43 20.18 9.36
C SER A 192 -23.84 19.08 8.36
N VAL A 193 -25.01 19.27 7.76
CA VAL A 193 -25.49 18.49 6.60
C VAL A 193 -24.73 18.88 5.31
N ASP A 194 -23.89 19.93 5.36
CA ASP A 194 -23.28 20.53 4.18
C ASP A 194 -22.01 19.86 3.67
N ASN A 195 -21.82 19.96 2.34
CA ASN A 195 -20.60 19.60 1.61
C ASN A 195 -19.36 20.44 2.02
N ASN A 196 -19.52 21.44 2.90
CA ASN A 196 -18.48 22.41 3.27
C ASN A 196 -17.84 22.19 4.66
N ARG A 197 -17.97 20.98 5.23
CA ARG A 197 -17.50 20.67 6.60
C ARG A 197 -16.05 21.10 6.88
N LEU A 198 -15.15 20.93 5.92
CA LEU A 198 -13.75 21.30 6.10
C LEU A 198 -13.59 22.81 6.28
N SER A 199 -14.27 23.62 5.46
CA SER A 199 -14.18 25.08 5.56
C SER A 199 -14.84 25.58 6.85
N SER A 200 -16.02 25.05 7.21
CA SER A 200 -16.67 25.41 8.49
C SER A 200 -15.81 25.06 9.69
N PHE A 201 -15.18 23.88 9.70
CA PHE A 201 -14.22 23.51 10.74
C PHE A 201 -13.01 24.45 10.72
N GLY A 202 -12.46 24.75 9.55
CA GLY A 202 -11.34 25.66 9.39
C GLY A 202 -11.61 27.09 9.86
N GLU A 203 -12.80 27.64 9.62
CA GLU A 203 -13.14 28.99 10.11
C GLU A 203 -13.18 29.09 11.65
N SER A 204 -13.30 27.95 12.35
CA SER A 204 -13.15 27.91 13.81
C SER A 204 -11.70 27.87 14.28
N LEU A 205 -10.72 27.78 13.38
CA LEU A 205 -9.30 27.66 13.67
C LEU A 205 -8.57 28.99 13.44
N ASP A 206 -7.52 29.24 14.23
CA ASP A 206 -6.60 30.36 14.00
C ASP A 206 -5.82 30.16 12.70
N LYS A 207 -5.95 31.14 11.79
CA LYS A 207 -5.38 31.17 10.44
C LYS A 207 -3.87 31.35 10.43
N SER A 208 -3.23 31.75 11.53
CA SER A 208 -1.77 31.89 11.66
C SER A 208 -1.05 30.57 11.94
N ARG A 209 -1.80 29.51 12.27
CA ARG A 209 -1.27 28.22 12.71
C ARG A 209 -1.34 27.14 11.63
N ILE A 210 -0.59 26.08 11.86
CA ILE A 210 -0.67 24.80 11.16
C ILE A 210 -1.09 23.75 12.18
N TYR A 211 -2.11 22.96 11.84
CA TYR A 211 -2.67 21.94 12.72
C TYR A 211 -2.32 20.55 12.21
N ALA A 212 -1.84 19.68 13.09
CA ALA A 212 -1.56 18.29 12.78
C ALA A 212 -2.66 17.37 13.30
N PHE A 213 -3.11 16.47 12.42
CA PHE A 213 -4.08 15.43 12.73
C PHE A 213 -3.57 14.09 12.26
N LEU A 214 -3.89 13.02 12.97
CA LEU A 214 -3.74 11.66 12.52
C LEU A 214 -5.10 11.07 12.18
N ILE A 215 -5.33 10.73 10.91
CA ILE A 215 -6.51 9.94 10.53
C ILE A 215 -6.16 8.45 10.69
N ARG A 216 -6.89 7.73 11.54
CA ARG A 216 -6.65 6.30 11.76
C ARG A 216 -7.03 5.47 10.55
N SER A 217 -6.31 4.37 10.36
CA SER A 217 -6.61 3.40 9.31
C SER A 217 -8.02 2.81 9.46
N ASN A 218 -8.68 2.61 8.33
CA ASN A 218 -9.89 1.80 8.18
C ASN A 218 -9.52 0.33 7.85
N GLN A 219 -10.53 -0.52 7.66
CA GLN A 219 -10.29 -1.94 7.34
C GLN A 219 -9.65 -2.16 5.96
N GLU A 220 -9.78 -1.20 5.03
CA GLU A 220 -9.23 -1.30 3.68
C GLU A 220 -7.77 -0.85 3.62
N ASN A 221 -7.35 0.07 4.51
CA ASN A 221 -6.02 0.66 4.50
C ASN A 221 -5.18 0.44 5.75
N ARG A 222 -5.59 -0.45 6.64
CA ARG A 222 -4.73 -0.87 7.74
C ARG A 222 -3.54 -1.70 7.27
N VAL A 223 -2.43 -1.53 7.98
CA VAL A 223 -1.20 -2.32 7.84
C VAL A 223 -1.26 -3.50 8.80
N VAL A 224 -1.30 -3.21 10.11
CA VAL A 224 -1.42 -4.20 11.17
C VAL A 224 -2.57 -3.88 12.10
N CYS A 225 -2.60 -2.66 12.67
CA CYS A 225 -3.56 -2.31 13.71
C CYS A 225 -5.00 -2.39 13.18
N ARG A 226 -5.88 -3.00 13.98
CA ARG A 226 -7.30 -3.09 13.69
C ARG A 226 -7.92 -1.69 13.72
N SER A 227 -8.77 -1.42 12.74
CA SER A 227 -9.51 -0.18 12.69
C SER A 227 -10.43 -0.06 13.92
N PRO A 228 -10.53 1.12 14.56
CA PRO A 228 -11.46 1.33 15.65
C PRO A 228 -12.88 0.96 15.21
N SER A 229 -13.66 0.40 16.15
CA SER A 229 -15.05 0.02 15.86
C SER A 229 -15.85 1.21 15.33
N HIS A 230 -16.81 0.93 14.45
CA HIS A 230 -17.71 1.96 13.90
C HIS A 230 -18.47 2.75 14.98
N THR A 231 -18.54 2.22 16.20
CA THR A 231 -19.27 2.80 17.34
C THR A 231 -18.57 3.99 17.99
N SER A 232 -17.29 4.26 17.72
CA SER A 232 -16.58 5.43 18.24
C SER A 232 -16.02 6.32 17.12
N PRO A 233 -16.84 7.25 16.57
CA PRO A 233 -16.38 8.22 15.56
C PRO A 233 -15.22 9.07 16.06
N LYS A 234 -15.21 9.42 17.36
CA LYS A 234 -14.17 10.23 18.00
C LYS A 234 -12.78 9.62 17.84
N ASN A 235 -12.67 8.30 17.79
CA ASN A 235 -11.38 7.63 17.68
C ASN A 235 -10.83 7.61 16.24
N LYS A 236 -11.53 8.15 15.23
CA LYS A 236 -11.08 8.11 13.84
C LYS A 236 -10.08 9.22 13.49
N ILE A 237 -10.21 10.39 14.13
CA ILE A 237 -9.26 11.51 14.01
C ILE A 237 -8.65 11.76 15.38
N ILE A 238 -7.33 11.86 15.40
CA ILE A 238 -6.58 12.27 16.59
C ILE A 238 -5.97 13.63 16.30
N TYR A 239 -6.26 14.62 17.12
CA TYR A 239 -5.58 15.90 17.08
C TYR A 239 -4.23 15.77 17.76
N LEU A 240 -3.14 16.08 17.06
CA LEU A 240 -1.78 15.92 17.60
C LEU A 240 -1.27 17.20 18.25
N GLY A 241 -1.63 18.36 17.70
CA GLY A 241 -1.16 19.67 18.15
C GLY A 241 -1.05 20.65 16.99
N TRP A 242 -0.38 21.77 17.25
CA TRP A 242 -0.21 22.87 16.31
C TRP A 242 1.14 23.58 16.45
N TRP A 243 1.49 24.37 15.43
CA TRP A 243 2.63 25.29 15.47
C TRP A 243 2.32 26.56 14.65
N ASN A 244 3.01 27.66 14.98
CA ASN A 244 2.90 28.90 14.22
C ASN A 244 3.62 28.78 12.88
N LYS A 245 3.09 29.41 11.83
CA LYS A 245 3.76 29.44 10.53
C LYS A 245 5.10 30.17 10.56
N GLU A 246 5.18 31.21 11.39
CA GLU A 246 6.36 32.07 11.49
C GLU A 246 7.43 31.50 12.44
N GLN A 247 7.02 30.74 13.46
CA GLN A 247 7.94 30.13 14.43
C GLN A 247 8.23 28.69 14.03
N GLN A 248 9.35 28.52 13.33
CA GLN A 248 9.86 27.19 13.05
C GLN A 248 10.19 26.47 14.38
N PHE A 249 9.80 25.20 14.50
CA PHE A 249 10.16 24.28 15.61
C PHE A 249 9.53 24.48 16.99
N SER A 250 8.41 25.17 17.12
CA SER A 250 7.62 25.17 18.37
C SER A 250 6.34 24.36 18.19
N PHE A 251 6.18 23.26 18.94
CA PHE A 251 4.97 22.43 18.87
C PHE A 251 4.24 22.41 20.20
N SER A 252 2.95 22.72 20.15
CA SER A 252 2.07 22.73 21.31
C SER A 252 0.97 21.68 21.16
N VAL A 253 0.85 20.81 22.16
CA VAL A 253 -0.23 19.81 22.27
C VAL A 253 -1.48 20.43 22.92
N GLN A 254 -1.28 21.42 23.80
CA GLN A 254 -2.33 22.14 24.52
C GLN A 254 -2.34 23.61 24.10
N GLU A 255 -3.50 24.24 24.12
CA GLU A 255 -3.58 25.71 23.98
C GLU A 255 -3.48 26.33 25.38
N ASP A 256 -2.58 27.30 25.53
CA ASP A 256 -2.28 27.95 26.82
C ASP A 256 -3.40 28.90 27.31
N ASP A 257 -4.46 29.12 26.52
CA ASP A 257 -5.52 30.09 26.82
C ASP A 257 -6.93 29.47 26.78
N ASP A 258 -7.54 29.32 27.95
CA ASP A 258 -8.87 28.71 28.15
C ASP A 258 -10.05 29.60 27.66
N GLN A 259 -9.78 30.82 27.15
CA GLN A 259 -10.81 31.80 26.79
C GLN A 259 -11.09 31.96 25.28
N SER A 260 -10.34 31.29 24.41
CA SER A 260 -10.54 31.41 22.96
C SER A 260 -11.68 30.50 22.47
N SER A 261 -12.67 31.06 21.76
CA SER A 261 -13.77 30.31 21.12
C SER A 261 -13.30 29.22 20.15
N THR A 262 -12.08 29.36 19.64
CA THR A 262 -11.37 28.37 18.80
C THR A 262 -11.26 26.99 19.46
N MET A 263 -11.23 26.92 20.79
CA MET A 263 -11.04 25.66 21.53
C MET A 263 -12.22 24.69 21.43
N SER A 264 -13.45 25.17 21.23
CA SER A 264 -14.64 24.30 21.38
C SER A 264 -14.60 23.12 20.40
N SER A 265 -14.19 23.37 19.14
CA SER A 265 -14.10 22.32 18.12
C SER A 265 -12.96 21.33 18.40
N LEU A 266 -11.78 21.81 18.79
CA LEU A 266 -10.62 20.93 19.02
C LEU A 266 -10.77 20.08 20.30
N LYS A 267 -11.43 20.60 21.34
CA LYS A 267 -11.73 19.88 22.59
C LYS A 267 -12.59 18.62 22.36
N GLU A 268 -13.35 18.56 21.27
CA GLU A 268 -14.17 17.39 20.94
C GLU A 268 -13.40 16.24 20.26
N LEU A 269 -12.22 16.53 19.71
CA LEU A 269 -11.38 15.55 19.03
C LEU A 269 -10.62 14.68 20.05
N SER A 270 -10.25 13.47 19.63
CA SER A 270 -9.41 12.62 20.47
C SER A 270 -7.99 13.17 20.53
N LEU A 271 -7.39 13.10 21.71
CA LEU A 271 -5.96 13.36 21.92
C LEU A 271 -5.16 12.05 21.87
N PRO A 272 -3.84 12.10 21.62
CA PRO A 272 -2.98 10.94 21.67
C PRO A 272 -2.99 10.35 23.08
N SER A 273 -3.05 9.02 23.18
CA SER A 273 -2.94 8.34 24.46
C SER A 273 -1.51 8.44 24.96
N MET A 274 -1.31 9.20 26.04
CA MET A 274 -0.04 9.24 26.76
C MET A 274 0.36 7.83 27.18
N SER A 275 1.65 7.54 27.07
CA SER A 275 2.17 6.28 27.59
C SER A 275 2.17 6.29 29.11
N PRO A 276 1.77 5.18 29.76
CA PRO A 276 1.96 5.04 31.20
C PRO A 276 3.44 4.80 31.57
N TYR A 277 4.31 4.52 30.59
CA TYR A 277 5.73 4.26 30.81
C TYR A 277 6.54 5.56 30.89
N VAL A 278 7.24 5.74 32.01
CA VAL A 278 8.20 6.83 32.21
C VAL A 278 9.59 6.30 31.95
N PHE A 279 10.17 6.69 30.82
CA PHE A 279 11.52 6.29 30.46
C PHE A 279 12.56 7.05 31.28
N LYS A 280 13.58 6.33 31.75
CA LYS A 280 14.74 6.88 32.47
C LYS A 280 16.01 6.48 31.74
N ASP A 281 17.04 7.30 31.86
CA ASP A 281 18.31 7.03 31.19
C ASP A 281 18.93 5.72 31.69
N GLY A 282 19.52 4.94 30.78
CA GLY A 282 20.08 3.61 31.06
C GLY A 282 19.08 2.47 31.25
N ASP A 283 17.76 2.68 31.12
CA ASP A 283 16.72 1.64 31.25
C ASP A 283 16.25 1.10 29.88
N LYS A 284 17.14 0.96 28.90
CA LYS A 284 16.80 0.49 27.54
C LYS A 284 16.10 -0.88 27.56
N GLU A 285 16.68 -1.84 28.25
CA GLU A 285 16.19 -3.22 28.28
C GLU A 285 14.80 -3.30 28.91
N LYS A 286 14.57 -2.52 29.98
CA LYS A 286 13.25 -2.42 30.63
C LYS A 286 12.23 -1.74 29.74
N LEU A 287 12.62 -0.73 28.96
CA LEU A 287 11.74 -0.10 27.99
C LEU A 287 11.31 -1.12 26.93
N PHE A 288 12.25 -1.89 26.40
CA PHE A 288 11.96 -2.88 25.35
C PHE A 288 11.09 -4.02 25.89
N GLU A 289 11.40 -4.54 27.08
CA GLU A 289 10.57 -5.52 27.79
C GLU A 289 9.17 -4.98 28.06
N TRP A 290 9.04 -3.72 28.48
CA TRP A 290 7.74 -3.10 28.71
C TRP A 290 6.94 -3.02 27.40
N ILE A 291 7.56 -2.61 26.30
CA ILE A 291 6.91 -2.52 24.98
C ILE A 291 6.40 -3.90 24.55
N GLU A 292 7.22 -4.94 24.62
CA GLU A 292 6.82 -6.32 24.27
C GLU A 292 5.65 -6.83 25.09
N ASN A 293 5.66 -6.55 26.40
CA ASN A 293 4.67 -7.13 27.31
C ASN A 293 3.37 -6.32 27.42
N ASN A 294 3.38 -5.02 27.06
CA ASN A 294 2.26 -4.12 27.32
C ASN A 294 1.64 -3.48 26.07
N VAL A 295 2.33 -3.49 24.92
CA VAL A 295 1.78 -2.91 23.69
C VAL A 295 1.00 -3.97 22.91
N ASN A 296 -0.32 -3.79 22.83
CA ASN A 296 -1.16 -4.58 21.95
C ASN A 296 -0.97 -4.15 20.48
N ILE A 297 -0.28 -4.98 19.70
CA ILE A 297 0.03 -4.72 18.27
C ILE A 297 -1.20 -4.51 17.39
N TRP A 298 -2.35 -5.04 17.82
CA TRP A 298 -3.62 -4.90 17.10
C TRP A 298 -4.27 -3.55 17.32
N GLU A 299 -3.81 -2.75 18.28
CA GLU A 299 -4.37 -1.43 18.59
C GLU A 299 -3.35 -0.31 18.37
N HIS A 300 -2.09 -0.59 18.70
CA HIS A 300 -0.98 0.35 18.69
C HIS A 300 0.21 -0.25 17.95
N GLN A 301 0.98 0.59 17.27
CA GLN A 301 2.20 0.16 16.57
C GLN A 301 3.35 -0.09 17.53
N GLY A 302 3.38 0.64 18.65
CA GLY A 302 4.54 0.75 19.52
C GLY A 302 4.44 1.97 20.43
N LEU A 303 5.59 2.49 20.83
CA LEU A 303 5.73 3.71 21.61
C LEU A 303 6.41 4.80 20.77
N LEU A 304 5.81 5.98 20.69
CA LEU A 304 6.35 7.16 20.01
C LEU A 304 6.89 8.15 21.04
N PHE A 305 8.17 8.47 20.94
CA PHE A 305 8.82 9.56 21.66
C PHE A 305 8.90 10.78 20.76
N PHE A 306 8.54 11.94 21.30
CA PHE A 306 8.51 13.19 20.58
C PHE A 306 9.01 14.34 21.45
N ASN A 307 10.14 14.93 21.07
CA ASN A 307 10.68 16.11 21.73
C ASN A 307 10.04 17.37 21.14
N THR A 308 9.24 18.07 21.95
CA THR A 308 8.48 19.24 21.50
C THR A 308 9.35 20.45 21.18
N SER A 309 10.58 20.50 21.70
CA SER A 309 11.53 21.59 21.48
C SER A 309 12.38 21.40 20.23
N THR A 310 12.79 20.16 19.94
CA THR A 310 13.68 19.85 18.79
C THR A 310 12.95 19.24 17.59
N MET A 311 11.66 18.92 17.77
CA MET A 311 10.82 18.15 16.84
C MET A 311 11.37 16.75 16.54
N GLN A 312 12.31 16.22 17.33
CA GLN A 312 12.84 14.87 17.11
C GLN A 312 11.79 13.81 17.47
N THR A 313 11.70 12.77 16.64
CA THR A 313 10.72 11.69 16.77
C THR A 313 11.38 10.33 16.60
N VAL A 314 11.15 9.44 17.55
CA VAL A 314 11.56 8.03 17.49
C VAL A 314 10.34 7.18 17.83
N ARG A 315 10.12 6.12 17.05
CA ARG A 315 9.12 5.09 17.34
C ARG A 315 9.84 3.79 17.61
N ILE A 316 9.48 3.13 18.71
CA ILE A 316 9.95 1.79 19.06
C ILE A 316 8.75 0.86 19.00
N VAL A 317 8.83 -0.19 18.18
CA VAL A 317 7.73 -1.12 17.93
C VAL A 317 8.05 -2.51 18.44
N PRO A 318 7.06 -3.30 18.91
CA PRO A 318 7.29 -4.71 19.19
C PRO A 318 7.77 -5.45 17.94
N LYS A 319 8.61 -6.46 18.11
CA LYS A 319 9.11 -7.27 16.99
C LYS A 319 8.00 -7.96 16.21
N GLU A 320 6.93 -8.35 16.88
CA GLU A 320 5.78 -8.99 16.24
C GLU A 320 5.03 -7.99 15.35
N TYR A 321 4.88 -6.74 15.78
CA TYR A 321 4.34 -5.67 14.93
C TYR A 321 5.24 -5.46 13.71
N ARG A 322 6.56 -5.40 13.90
CA ARG A 322 7.53 -5.24 12.81
C ARG A 322 7.45 -6.38 11.81
N TYR A 323 7.30 -7.62 12.28
CA TYR A 323 7.06 -8.79 11.44
C TYR A 323 5.79 -8.64 10.60
N PHE A 324 4.64 -8.36 11.21
CA PHE A 324 3.39 -8.20 10.45
C PHE A 324 3.39 -6.99 9.50
N SER A 325 4.02 -5.89 9.87
CA SER A 325 4.20 -4.72 9.01
C SER A 325 5.05 -5.05 7.78
N THR A 326 6.15 -5.79 7.99
CA THR A 326 7.02 -6.29 6.91
C THR A 326 6.29 -7.31 6.03
N LEU A 327 5.55 -8.22 6.65
CA LEU A 327 4.71 -9.21 5.97
C LEU A 327 3.66 -8.51 5.11
N ARG A 328 3.08 -7.40 5.57
CA ARG A 328 2.14 -6.58 4.80
C ARG A 328 2.81 -5.81 3.66
N GLY A 329 4.02 -5.31 3.88
CA GLY A 329 4.79 -4.55 2.91
C GLY A 329 4.08 -3.26 2.43
N ASN A 330 4.69 -2.58 1.46
CA ASN A 330 4.21 -1.29 0.95
C ASN A 330 3.37 -1.41 -0.34
N HIS A 331 2.56 -2.47 -0.46
CA HIS A 331 1.70 -2.66 -1.62
C HIS A 331 0.30 -2.07 -1.37
N PRO A 332 -0.18 -1.11 -2.20
CA PRO A 332 -1.54 -0.60 -2.04
C PRO A 332 -2.60 -1.66 -2.39
N ASN A 333 -2.25 -2.71 -3.11
CA ASN A 333 -3.17 -3.81 -3.43
C ASN A 333 -2.83 -5.04 -2.58
N LEU A 334 -3.76 -5.44 -1.72
CA LEU A 334 -3.61 -6.58 -0.83
C LEU A 334 -3.40 -7.90 -1.60
N PHE A 335 -4.01 -8.05 -2.77
CA PHE A 335 -3.90 -9.27 -3.58
C PHE A 335 -2.57 -9.38 -4.32
N LEU A 336 -2.02 -8.24 -4.79
CA LEU A 336 -0.65 -8.25 -5.30
C LEU A 336 0.32 -8.66 -4.21
N ARG A 337 0.13 -8.14 -2.99
CA ARG A 337 0.94 -8.57 -1.85
C ARG A 337 0.81 -10.05 -1.56
N TYR A 338 -0.42 -10.56 -1.54
CA TYR A 338 -0.67 -11.99 -1.35
C TYR A 338 0.08 -12.83 -2.39
N PHE A 339 0.04 -12.46 -3.68
CA PHE A 339 0.77 -13.19 -4.73
C PHE A 339 2.29 -13.13 -4.58
N GLU A 340 2.86 -12.06 -4.03
CA GLU A 340 4.31 -11.99 -3.73
C GLU A 340 4.74 -13.01 -2.69
N ILE A 341 3.90 -13.26 -1.67
CA ILE A 341 4.21 -14.16 -0.56
C ILE A 341 3.60 -15.55 -0.73
N ARG A 342 2.78 -15.77 -1.77
CA ARG A 342 1.98 -17.00 -1.97
C ARG A 342 2.76 -18.30 -1.87
N GLN A 343 4.03 -18.31 -2.30
CA GLN A 343 4.88 -19.50 -2.24
C GLN A 343 5.50 -19.76 -0.85
N LYS A 344 5.38 -18.80 0.07
CA LYS A 344 5.91 -18.87 1.43
C LYS A 344 4.78 -19.27 2.38
N LYS A 345 4.66 -20.57 2.65
CA LYS A 345 3.54 -21.14 3.41
C LYS A 345 3.31 -20.46 4.76
N GLU A 346 4.38 -20.25 5.53
CA GLU A 346 4.29 -19.62 6.85
C GLU A 346 3.80 -18.18 6.75
N ASP A 347 4.36 -17.40 5.83
CA ASP A 347 3.94 -16.02 5.55
C ASP A 347 2.47 -15.95 5.11
N VAL A 348 1.99 -16.87 4.27
CA VAL A 348 0.58 -16.92 3.85
C VAL A 348 -0.35 -17.16 5.05
N VAL A 349 -0.01 -18.10 5.92
CA VAL A 349 -0.81 -18.38 7.14
C VAL A 349 -0.88 -17.12 8.01
N ARG A 350 0.27 -16.50 8.29
CA ARG A 350 0.34 -15.26 9.07
C ARG A 350 -0.36 -14.08 8.40
N PHE A 351 -0.35 -14.01 7.06
CA PHE A 351 -1.03 -12.95 6.33
C PHE A 351 -2.55 -13.14 6.37
N CYS A 352 -3.03 -14.39 6.35
CA CYS A 352 -4.44 -14.70 6.56
C CYS A 352 -4.88 -14.40 8.01
N GLU A 353 -4.03 -14.64 9.02
CA GLU A 353 -4.29 -14.18 10.40
C GLU A 353 -4.41 -12.65 10.45
N LEU A 354 -3.47 -11.96 9.80
CA LEU A 354 -3.45 -10.51 9.71
C LEU A 354 -4.73 -9.96 9.05
N TYR A 355 -5.29 -10.66 8.06
CA TYR A 355 -6.50 -10.29 7.30
C TYR A 355 -7.62 -11.33 7.40
N GLU A 356 -7.96 -11.73 8.63
CA GLU A 356 -8.92 -12.80 8.92
C GLU A 356 -10.25 -12.69 8.12
N LYS A 357 -10.78 -11.47 7.98
CA LYS A 357 -12.06 -11.22 7.31
C LYS A 357 -11.98 -11.37 5.79
N GLN A 358 -10.78 -11.24 5.23
CA GLN A 358 -10.52 -11.36 3.80
C GLN A 358 -9.92 -12.72 3.43
N ALA A 359 -9.67 -13.62 4.39
CA ALA A 359 -9.04 -14.92 4.15
C ALA A 359 -9.76 -15.74 3.05
N HIS A 360 -11.09 -15.78 3.10
CA HIS A 360 -11.91 -16.46 2.09
C HIS A 360 -11.73 -15.91 0.67
N ILE A 361 -11.39 -14.62 0.53
CA ILE A 361 -11.16 -14.01 -0.77
C ILE A 361 -9.85 -14.56 -1.35
N PHE A 362 -8.81 -14.80 -0.53
CA PHE A 362 -7.58 -15.43 -1.01
C PHE A 362 -7.84 -16.86 -1.53
N ASP A 363 -8.72 -17.63 -0.86
CA ASP A 363 -9.14 -18.95 -1.37
C ASP A 363 -9.86 -18.83 -2.74
N ASP A 364 -10.69 -17.80 -2.96
CA ASP A 364 -11.31 -17.55 -4.26
C ASP A 364 -10.26 -17.29 -5.35
N TYR A 365 -9.20 -16.56 -5.03
CA TYR A 365 -8.08 -16.28 -5.95
C TYR A 365 -7.27 -17.55 -6.25
N GLU A 366 -7.02 -18.41 -5.27
CA GLU A 366 -6.40 -19.72 -5.47
C GLU A 366 -7.25 -20.61 -6.38
N HIS A 367 -8.55 -20.64 -6.14
CA HIS A 367 -9.48 -21.37 -6.99
C HIS A 367 -9.48 -20.81 -8.42
N ALA A 368 -9.47 -19.49 -8.59
CA ALA A 368 -9.43 -18.85 -9.90
C ALA A 368 -8.13 -19.18 -10.66
N LEU A 369 -6.97 -19.22 -9.99
CA LEU A 369 -5.71 -19.66 -10.59
C LEU A 369 -5.77 -21.13 -11.02
N PHE A 370 -6.39 -21.99 -10.20
CA PHE A 370 -6.60 -23.39 -10.56
C PHE A 370 -7.49 -23.55 -11.79
N GLN A 371 -8.58 -22.79 -11.88
CA GLN A 371 -9.43 -22.79 -13.08
C GLN A 371 -8.69 -22.25 -14.31
N ALA A 372 -7.87 -21.21 -14.14
CA ALA A 372 -7.03 -20.69 -15.21
C ALA A 372 -6.06 -21.75 -15.74
N ALA A 373 -5.41 -22.50 -14.85
CA ALA A 373 -4.50 -23.58 -15.23
C ALA A 373 -5.22 -24.72 -15.98
N LYS A 374 -6.43 -25.09 -15.56
CA LYS A 374 -7.27 -26.06 -16.28
C LYS A 374 -7.61 -25.57 -17.68
N GLN A 375 -8.05 -24.33 -17.80
CA GLN A 375 -8.43 -23.75 -19.09
C GLN A 375 -7.22 -23.64 -20.03
N LEU A 376 -6.07 -23.21 -19.53
CA LEU A 376 -4.81 -23.17 -20.29
C LEU A 376 -4.40 -24.58 -20.75
N GLY A 377 -4.59 -25.61 -19.92
CA GLY A 377 -4.34 -27.00 -20.31
C GLY A 377 -5.22 -27.44 -21.49
N GLN A 378 -6.51 -27.13 -21.45
CA GLN A 378 -7.41 -27.41 -22.57
C GLN A 378 -6.99 -26.65 -23.84
N MET A 379 -6.67 -25.36 -23.69
CA MET A 379 -6.19 -24.52 -24.80
C MET A 379 -4.90 -25.08 -25.41
N TYR A 380 -3.99 -25.60 -24.58
CA TYR A 380 -2.75 -26.23 -25.02
C TYR A 380 -3.03 -27.44 -25.90
N VAL A 381 -3.91 -28.34 -25.45
CA VAL A 381 -4.32 -29.52 -26.21
C VAL A 381 -4.93 -29.12 -27.54
N TYR A 382 -5.86 -28.15 -27.54
CA TYR A 382 -6.49 -27.71 -28.78
C TYR A 382 -5.50 -27.10 -29.77
N ARG A 383 -4.59 -26.25 -29.29
CA ARG A 383 -3.64 -25.53 -30.15
C ARG A 383 -2.51 -26.42 -30.65
N TYR A 384 -1.82 -27.11 -29.75
CA TYR A 384 -0.54 -27.77 -30.07
C TYR A 384 -0.66 -29.26 -30.33
N ILE A 385 -1.75 -29.91 -29.91
CA ILE A 385 -1.97 -31.35 -30.13
C ILE A 385 -2.99 -31.57 -31.25
N LYS A 386 -4.08 -30.80 -31.24
CA LYS A 386 -5.16 -30.90 -32.25
C LYS A 386 -5.00 -29.92 -33.40
N ASP A 387 -3.91 -29.15 -33.42
CA ASP A 387 -3.57 -28.16 -34.45
C ASP A 387 -4.70 -27.18 -34.79
N LYS A 388 -5.45 -26.72 -33.78
CA LYS A 388 -6.53 -25.75 -33.97
C LYS A 388 -6.02 -24.33 -33.75
N TYR A 389 -6.27 -23.47 -34.73
CA TYR A 389 -6.06 -22.03 -34.58
C TYR A 389 -6.97 -21.46 -33.47
N MET A 390 -6.40 -20.65 -32.58
CA MET A 390 -7.14 -19.97 -31.53
C MET A 390 -6.57 -18.57 -31.25
N THR A 391 -7.48 -17.63 -31.03
CA THR A 391 -7.15 -16.30 -30.53
C THR A 391 -7.21 -16.30 -29.01
N LEU A 392 -6.18 -15.77 -28.36
CA LEU A 392 -6.03 -15.72 -26.91
C LEU A 392 -5.72 -14.28 -26.49
N PRO A 393 -6.18 -13.84 -25.30
CA PRO A 393 -5.69 -12.61 -24.73
C PRO A 393 -4.20 -12.70 -24.41
N LYS A 394 -3.58 -11.54 -24.19
CA LYS A 394 -2.12 -11.38 -24.11
C LYS A 394 -1.51 -12.26 -23.01
N GLU A 395 -2.09 -12.23 -21.81
CA GLU A 395 -1.61 -13.00 -20.66
C GLU A 395 -1.70 -14.51 -20.90
N GLU A 396 -2.83 -15.05 -21.40
CA GLU A 396 -2.93 -16.48 -21.71
C GLU A 396 -2.03 -16.91 -22.86
N TYR A 397 -1.91 -16.10 -23.90
CA TYR A 397 -1.00 -16.39 -25.01
C TYR A 397 0.45 -16.50 -24.53
N TYR A 398 0.88 -15.54 -23.70
CA TYR A 398 2.22 -15.53 -23.09
C TYR A 398 2.48 -16.82 -22.30
N LEU A 399 1.55 -17.20 -21.41
CA LEU A 399 1.67 -18.41 -20.59
C LEU A 399 1.65 -19.69 -21.42
N LEU A 400 0.76 -19.77 -22.40
CA LEU A 400 0.64 -20.93 -23.27
C LEU A 400 1.90 -21.14 -24.12
N LYS A 401 2.48 -20.03 -24.61
CA LYS A 401 3.77 -20.05 -25.31
C LYS A 401 4.88 -20.56 -24.40
N LYS A 402 4.97 -20.06 -23.16
CA LYS A 402 5.95 -20.52 -22.16
C LYS A 402 5.81 -22.01 -21.84
N CYS A 403 4.57 -22.52 -21.72
CA CYS A 403 4.31 -23.96 -21.56
C CYS A 403 4.83 -24.77 -22.75
N HIS A 404 4.66 -24.25 -23.97
CA HIS A 404 5.13 -24.92 -25.18
C HIS A 404 6.65 -24.89 -25.29
N GLU A 405 7.29 -23.77 -24.97
CA GLU A 405 8.76 -23.67 -24.89
C GLU A 405 9.34 -24.66 -23.89
N TRP A 406 8.74 -24.80 -22.71
CA TRP A 406 9.13 -25.80 -21.71
C TRP A 406 8.98 -27.23 -22.24
N TYR A 407 7.90 -27.56 -22.94
CA TYR A 407 7.74 -28.87 -23.61
C TYR A 407 8.83 -29.14 -24.64
N LEU A 408 9.20 -28.13 -25.44
CA LEU A 408 10.21 -28.27 -26.48
C LEU A 408 11.62 -28.52 -25.95
N GLN A 409 11.92 -28.17 -24.70
CA GLN A 409 13.21 -28.43 -24.07
C GLN A 409 13.49 -29.95 -23.89
N ASP A 410 12.48 -30.74 -23.55
CA ASP A 410 12.57 -32.21 -23.48
C ASP A 410 11.20 -32.84 -23.75
N ARG A 411 10.90 -33.11 -25.02
CA ARG A 411 9.59 -33.64 -25.43
C ARG A 411 9.24 -35.00 -24.82
N ALA A 412 10.24 -35.78 -24.42
CA ALA A 412 10.03 -37.11 -23.85
C ALA A 412 9.54 -37.00 -22.40
N LYS A 413 10.11 -36.07 -21.62
CA LYS A 413 9.82 -35.92 -20.19
C LYS A 413 8.81 -34.81 -19.88
N ASN A 414 8.78 -33.74 -20.65
CA ASN A 414 8.06 -32.51 -20.30
C ASN A 414 6.60 -32.54 -20.76
N ARG A 415 5.77 -33.43 -20.21
CA ARG A 415 4.34 -33.47 -20.55
C ARG A 415 3.59 -32.30 -19.90
N VAL A 416 2.83 -31.56 -20.69
CA VAL A 416 2.06 -30.40 -20.22
C VAL A 416 0.72 -30.86 -19.66
N HIS A 417 0.64 -30.93 -18.34
CA HIS A 417 -0.59 -31.19 -17.60
C HIS A 417 -1.03 -29.95 -16.80
N THR A 418 -2.23 -29.96 -16.23
CA THR A 418 -2.70 -28.86 -15.36
C THR A 418 -1.72 -28.60 -14.21
N ARG A 419 -1.14 -29.65 -13.63
CA ARG A 419 -0.11 -29.53 -12.58
C ARG A 419 1.12 -28.76 -13.08
N THR A 420 1.66 -29.13 -14.24
CA THR A 420 2.77 -28.42 -14.88
C THR A 420 2.47 -26.93 -15.08
N ILE A 421 1.25 -26.61 -15.51
CA ILE A 421 0.85 -25.22 -15.73
C ILE A 421 0.79 -24.46 -14.40
N LEU A 422 0.29 -25.08 -13.32
CA LEU A 422 0.33 -24.48 -11.98
C LEU A 422 1.77 -24.23 -11.51
N GLU A 423 2.67 -25.16 -11.75
CA GLU A 423 4.11 -25.01 -11.43
C GLU A 423 4.71 -23.85 -12.23
N LEU A 424 4.37 -23.70 -13.52
CA LEU A 424 4.80 -22.54 -14.32
C LEU A 424 4.20 -21.23 -13.82
N LEU A 425 2.91 -21.21 -13.44
CA LEU A 425 2.25 -20.05 -12.83
C LEU A 425 2.93 -19.65 -11.51
N ASN A 426 3.42 -20.61 -10.72
CA ASN A 426 4.14 -20.30 -9.48
C ASN A 426 5.41 -19.47 -9.71
N GLY A 427 6.00 -19.53 -10.91
CA GLY A 427 7.16 -18.73 -11.33
C GLY A 427 6.81 -17.41 -12.02
N GLU A 428 5.53 -17.02 -12.07
CA GLU A 428 5.09 -15.79 -12.73
C GLU A 428 5.07 -14.59 -11.78
N SER A 429 5.15 -13.39 -12.37
CA SER A 429 5.07 -12.16 -11.60
C SER A 429 3.68 -12.00 -10.94
N PRO A 430 3.60 -11.40 -9.73
CA PRO A 430 2.33 -11.12 -9.05
C PRO A 430 1.29 -10.40 -9.91
N ILE A 431 1.74 -9.51 -10.81
CA ILE A 431 0.87 -8.76 -11.72
C ILE A 431 0.19 -9.69 -12.74
N VAL A 432 0.95 -10.64 -13.30
CA VAL A 432 0.41 -11.63 -14.26
C VAL A 432 -0.61 -12.51 -13.56
N LEU A 433 -0.28 -13.03 -12.36
CA LEU A 433 -1.19 -13.84 -11.55
C LEU A 433 -2.47 -13.10 -11.17
N PHE A 434 -2.35 -11.84 -10.78
CA PHE A 434 -3.50 -10.99 -10.46
C PHE A 434 -4.40 -10.73 -11.66
N ARG A 435 -3.84 -10.42 -12.83
CA ARG A 435 -4.63 -10.22 -14.06
C ARG A 435 -5.33 -11.50 -14.49
N LEU A 436 -4.61 -12.63 -14.46
CA LEU A 436 -5.13 -13.94 -14.82
C LEU A 436 -6.28 -14.32 -13.89
N SER A 437 -6.05 -14.35 -12.58
CA SER A 437 -7.06 -14.72 -11.59
C SER A 437 -8.32 -13.87 -11.67
N ARG A 438 -8.22 -12.56 -11.88
CA ARG A 438 -9.39 -11.68 -12.04
C ARG A 438 -10.34 -12.09 -13.16
N LYS A 439 -9.84 -12.73 -14.23
CA LYS A 439 -10.68 -13.21 -15.33
C LYS A 439 -11.48 -14.46 -14.94
N TYR A 440 -10.94 -15.28 -14.05
CA TYR A 440 -11.51 -16.56 -13.63
C TYR A 440 -12.23 -16.51 -12.28
N LEU A 441 -12.19 -15.36 -11.59
CA LEU A 441 -13.05 -15.14 -10.44
C LEU A 441 -14.51 -15.28 -10.87
N PRO A 442 -15.35 -15.98 -10.09
CA PRO A 442 -16.77 -16.05 -10.38
C PRO A 442 -17.30 -14.61 -10.46
N THR A 443 -18.11 -14.33 -11.48
CA THR A 443 -18.88 -13.09 -11.58
C THR A 443 -19.87 -13.08 -10.42
N ARG A 444 -19.39 -12.73 -9.23
CA ARG A 444 -20.26 -12.43 -8.10
C ARG A 444 -21.11 -11.28 -8.58
N ASN A 445 -22.41 -11.50 -8.71
CA ASN A 445 -23.38 -10.41 -8.73
C ASN A 445 -23.09 -9.64 -7.44
N PRO A 446 -22.42 -8.48 -7.50
CA PRO A 446 -21.85 -7.93 -6.31
C PRO A 446 -23.03 -7.49 -5.47
N ASN A 447 -23.21 -8.16 -4.32
CA ASN A 447 -24.16 -7.77 -3.31
C ASN A 447 -23.95 -6.25 -3.11
N PRO A 448 -24.99 -5.40 -3.15
CA PRO A 448 -24.83 -3.95 -3.02
C PRO A 448 -23.92 -3.55 -1.85
N ASN A 449 -23.89 -4.36 -0.79
CA ASN A 449 -23.03 -4.19 0.39
C ASN A 449 -21.57 -4.65 0.18
N GLU A 450 -21.28 -5.57 -0.76
CA GLU A 450 -19.93 -6.04 -1.12
C GLU A 450 -19.27 -5.21 -2.22
N ARG A 451 -20.05 -4.44 -3.01
CA ARG A 451 -19.50 -3.42 -3.93
C ARG A 451 -18.54 -2.46 -3.23
N HIS A 452 -18.70 -2.34 -1.92
CA HIS A 452 -17.89 -1.53 -1.04
C HIS A 452 -16.44 -2.03 -0.85
N LEU A 453 -16.17 -3.34 -0.90
CA LEU A 453 -14.80 -3.88 -0.77
C LEU A 453 -14.03 -3.92 -2.10
N GLN A 454 -14.72 -3.78 -3.24
CA GLN A 454 -14.12 -3.89 -4.58
C GLN A 454 -13.67 -2.53 -5.17
N GLY A 455 -13.83 -1.43 -4.41
CA GLY A 455 -13.77 -0.05 -4.90
C GLY A 455 -12.51 0.39 -5.65
N HIS A 456 -11.38 -0.31 -5.52
CA HIS A 456 -10.16 -0.08 -6.33
C HIS A 456 -9.54 -1.33 -6.98
N ASN A 457 -10.20 -2.48 -6.86
CA ASN A 457 -9.87 -3.64 -7.69
C ASN A 457 -10.70 -3.70 -8.98
N ALA A 458 -11.74 -2.86 -9.10
CA ALA A 458 -12.50 -2.73 -10.33
C ALA A 458 -11.83 -1.75 -11.31
N PHE A 459 -10.94 -2.27 -12.17
CA PHE A 459 -10.93 -1.77 -13.56
C PHE A 459 -12.31 -2.01 -14.17
N PRO A 460 -12.81 -1.15 -15.08
CA PRO A 460 -14.09 -1.39 -15.74
C PRO A 460 -14.06 -2.81 -16.30
N VAL A 461 -14.98 -3.65 -15.82
CA VAL A 461 -15.20 -4.98 -16.40
C VAL A 461 -15.63 -4.69 -17.83
N LEU A 462 -14.74 -4.95 -18.80
CA LEU A 462 -15.12 -4.98 -20.19
C LEU A 462 -16.21 -6.03 -20.30
N ASN A 463 -17.42 -5.57 -20.62
CA ASN A 463 -18.61 -6.38 -20.75
C ASN A 463 -18.42 -7.27 -21.97
N ASN A 464 -17.76 -8.42 -21.78
CA ASN A 464 -17.49 -9.37 -22.84
C ASN A 464 -18.75 -10.24 -22.99
N ASN A 465 -19.73 -9.71 -23.72
CA ASN A 465 -20.88 -10.47 -24.19
C ASN A 465 -20.42 -11.50 -25.23
N ASN A 466 -19.86 -12.61 -24.76
CA ASN A 466 -19.80 -13.85 -25.54
C ASN A 466 -20.74 -14.85 -24.86
N ASN A 467 -21.98 -14.88 -25.36
CA ASN A 467 -22.94 -15.93 -25.07
C ASN A 467 -22.40 -17.28 -25.57
N ASN A 468 -21.92 -18.10 -24.65
CA ASN A 468 -21.92 -19.55 -24.79
C ASN A 468 -22.56 -20.13 -23.53
N ASN A 469 -23.88 -20.33 -23.61
CA ASN A 469 -24.64 -21.04 -22.59
C ASN A 469 -24.30 -22.53 -22.65
N ASN A 470 -23.52 -23.01 -21.68
CA ASN A 470 -23.61 -24.39 -21.22
C ASN A 470 -23.95 -24.33 -19.72
N LEU A 471 -25.18 -24.77 -19.42
CA LEU A 471 -25.69 -24.93 -18.06
C LEU A 471 -24.81 -25.90 -17.28
N CYS A 472 -24.06 -25.37 -16.32
CA CYS A 472 -23.47 -26.15 -15.25
C CYS A 472 -24.28 -25.85 -13.99
N THR A 473 -25.13 -26.79 -13.58
CA THR A 473 -25.85 -26.73 -12.31
C THR A 473 -24.83 -26.86 -11.18
N SER A 474 -24.70 -25.82 -10.36
CA SER A 474 -23.85 -25.80 -9.18
C SER A 474 -24.37 -26.78 -8.11
N PRO A 475 -23.54 -27.69 -7.59
CA PRO A 475 -23.91 -28.46 -6.42
C PRO A 475 -23.82 -27.58 -5.17
N SER A 476 -24.80 -27.71 -4.28
CA SER A 476 -24.76 -27.21 -2.91
C SER A 476 -23.64 -27.91 -2.14
N PHE A 477 -22.70 -27.15 -1.58
CA PHE A 477 -21.56 -27.71 -0.85
C PHE A 477 -21.81 -27.81 0.66
N PRO A 478 -21.36 -28.90 1.31
CA PRO A 478 -21.40 -29.06 2.75
C PRO A 478 -20.23 -28.31 3.40
N THR A 479 -20.54 -27.45 4.35
CA THR A 479 -19.59 -26.77 5.23
C THR A 479 -19.09 -27.71 6.33
N HIS A 480 -18.31 -28.75 6.02
CA HIS A 480 -17.58 -29.53 7.05
C HIS A 480 -16.42 -30.36 6.47
N SER A 481 -15.27 -29.72 6.27
CA SER A 481 -13.96 -30.33 6.57
C SER A 481 -12.95 -29.18 6.64
N GLY A 482 -12.40 -28.90 7.82
CA GLY A 482 -11.61 -27.70 8.12
C GLY A 482 -10.20 -27.66 7.51
N LYS A 483 -10.05 -27.97 6.22
CA LYS A 483 -8.79 -27.77 5.48
C LYS A 483 -9.01 -26.69 4.43
N SER A 484 -8.20 -25.64 4.46
CA SER A 484 -8.25 -24.59 3.43
C SER A 484 -7.78 -25.17 2.10
N TYR A 485 -8.23 -24.59 0.98
CA TYR A 485 -7.73 -24.94 -0.35
C TYR A 485 -6.21 -24.75 -0.44
N ALA A 486 -5.65 -23.81 0.34
CA ALA A 486 -4.22 -23.63 0.53
C ALA A 486 -3.54 -24.91 1.07
N ASP A 487 -4.14 -25.61 2.04
CA ASP A 487 -3.57 -26.86 2.57
C ASP A 487 -3.55 -27.98 1.52
N MET A 488 -4.56 -28.02 0.66
CA MET A 488 -4.69 -29.02 -0.40
C MET A 488 -3.65 -28.79 -1.49
N LEU A 489 -3.47 -27.55 -1.96
CA LEU A 489 -2.46 -27.19 -2.96
C LEU A 489 -1.04 -27.31 -2.42
N LEU A 490 -0.81 -27.05 -1.13
CA LEU A 490 0.53 -27.07 -0.52
C LEU A 490 1.00 -28.48 -0.14
N SER A 491 0.09 -29.45 0.07
CA SER A 491 0.45 -30.87 0.21
C SER A 491 1.01 -31.50 -1.07
N VAL A 492 0.86 -30.83 -2.22
CA VAL A 492 1.38 -31.29 -3.52
C VAL A 492 2.89 -31.02 -3.68
N ASN A 493 3.44 -30.12 -2.86
CA ASN A 493 4.87 -29.75 -2.87
C ASN A 493 5.75 -30.64 -1.96
N SER A 494 5.15 -31.56 -1.19
CA SER A 494 5.89 -32.54 -0.39
C SER A 494 5.94 -33.89 -1.12
N SER A 495 7.02 -34.13 -1.87
CA SER A 495 7.45 -35.40 -2.49
C SER A 495 6.44 -36.18 -3.37
N PRO A 496 6.88 -36.83 -4.47
CA PRO A 496 5.96 -37.52 -5.36
C PRO A 496 5.53 -38.87 -4.76
N THR A 497 4.45 -38.89 -3.97
CA THR A 497 3.68 -40.12 -3.78
C THR A 497 2.84 -40.38 -5.04
N LYS A 498 3.05 -41.55 -5.65
CA LYS A 498 2.31 -42.04 -6.82
C LYS A 498 0.81 -42.01 -6.52
N VAL A 499 0.11 -41.03 -7.07
CA VAL A 499 -1.35 -41.09 -7.26
C VAL A 499 -1.56 -41.58 -8.68
N GLU A 500 -2.18 -42.75 -8.82
CA GLU A 500 -2.64 -43.28 -10.10
C GLU A 500 -3.78 -42.41 -10.62
N GLU A 501 -3.47 -41.48 -11.51
CA GLU A 501 -4.47 -40.80 -12.34
C GLU A 501 -4.64 -41.55 -13.66
N GLN A 502 -5.91 -41.83 -14.02
CA GLN A 502 -6.29 -42.50 -15.25
C GLN A 502 -5.83 -41.70 -16.47
N VAL A 503 -4.89 -42.29 -17.20
CA VAL A 503 -4.39 -41.79 -18.47
C VAL A 503 -5.44 -42.08 -19.55
N VAL A 504 -6.05 -41.04 -20.11
CA VAL A 504 -6.76 -41.15 -21.40
C VAL A 504 -5.71 -41.05 -22.50
N ILE A 505 -5.18 -42.20 -22.92
CA ILE A 505 -4.37 -42.29 -24.15
C ILE A 505 -5.36 -42.38 -25.32
N ALA A 506 -5.37 -41.36 -26.16
CA ALA A 506 -5.93 -41.46 -27.50
C ALA A 506 -4.79 -41.91 -28.43
N GLU A 507 -4.70 -43.21 -28.69
CA GLU A 507 -3.92 -43.74 -29.80
C GLU A 507 -4.68 -43.47 -31.10
N SER A 508 -4.07 -42.68 -31.99
CA SER A 508 -4.52 -42.57 -33.38
C SER A 508 -3.45 -43.10 -34.32
N LYS A 509 -3.73 -44.31 -34.81
CA LYS A 509 -3.49 -44.87 -36.15
C LYS A 509 -2.05 -44.97 -36.69
N GLN A 510 -1.71 -46.25 -36.93
CA GLN A 510 -0.77 -46.82 -37.90
C GLN A 510 -0.54 -45.95 -39.14
N GLU A 511 0.73 -45.63 -39.39
CA GLU A 511 1.22 -45.36 -40.75
C GLU A 511 1.55 -46.70 -41.41
N VAL A 512 0.96 -46.88 -42.59
CA VAL A 512 1.21 -47.97 -43.53
C VAL A 512 2.43 -47.60 -44.35
N ASP A 513 3.43 -48.48 -44.32
CA ASP A 513 4.56 -48.51 -45.25
C ASP A 513 4.04 -48.51 -46.69
N ASN A 514 4.44 -47.51 -47.48
CA ASN A 514 4.35 -47.55 -48.92
C ASN A 514 5.66 -47.05 -49.52
N THR A 515 6.49 -48.02 -49.87
CA THR A 515 7.59 -47.92 -50.83
C THR A 515 7.04 -47.70 -52.25
N HIS A 516 7.45 -46.62 -52.92
CA HIS A 516 7.66 -46.54 -54.37
C HIS A 516 8.46 -45.26 -54.67
N GLU A 517 9.75 -45.42 -54.98
CA GLU A 517 10.32 -45.43 -56.34
C GLU A 517 10.47 -44.03 -56.96
N GLU A 518 11.74 -43.69 -57.10
CA GLU A 518 12.30 -42.63 -57.93
C GLU A 518 11.71 -42.62 -59.34
N LYS A 519 11.34 -41.44 -59.83
CA LYS A 519 11.60 -41.03 -61.22
C LYS A 519 11.97 -39.54 -61.27
N GLU A 520 13.20 -39.29 -61.69
CA GLU A 520 13.61 -38.06 -62.37
C GLU A 520 12.68 -37.75 -63.55
N TYR A 521 12.34 -36.48 -63.78
CA TYR A 521 12.79 -35.70 -64.94
C TYR A 521 12.09 -34.32 -65.03
N ILE A 522 12.93 -33.30 -65.30
CA ILE A 522 12.71 -31.88 -65.67
C ILE A 522 12.29 -30.91 -64.57
#